data_AF-A0A524QS28-F1
#
_entry.id   AF-A0A524QS28-F1
#
_cell.length_a   1.000
_cell.length_b   1.000
_cell.length_c   1.000
_cell.angle_alpha   90.00
_cell.angle_beta   90.00
_cell.angle_gamma   90.00
#
_symmetry.space_group_name_H-M   'P 1'
#
loop_
_entity.id
_entity.type
_entity.pdbx_description
1 polymer ?
#
loop_
_entity_poly.entity_id
_entity_poly.type
_entity_poly.pdbx_seq_one_letter_code
_entity_poly.pdbx_strand_id
1 'polypeptide(L)'
;MLPQRRDSCAPRFITKVIDRYGNLLEENGIAPRQVAIAPAPAYMMVNLMQSVMDDSGGTGASARTRGFYRPAGGKTGTSDNFCDAWFVGYTAQVTAGCWIGFDDKTSLGHNQTGSMNALPIWVDFMSAAVDSLQVEDFPEPPGITHETICIDSGKKAAAYCTHIRDEVFLSEYTINEICPLHRKHAQIETQLQQLASSR
;
A
#
# COMPACT_ATOMS: atom_id res chain seq x y z
N MET A 1 -12.56 -5.63 4.58
CA MET A 1 -12.62 -5.43 3.11
C MET A 1 -11.22 -5.14 2.63
N LEU A 2 -10.79 -5.76 1.52
CA LEU A 2 -9.46 -5.56 0.95
C LEU A 2 -9.56 -4.81 -0.38
N PRO A 3 -8.70 -3.81 -0.64
CA PRO A 3 -8.78 -2.98 -1.84
C PRO A 3 -8.80 -3.82 -3.13
N GLN A 4 -7.99 -4.87 -3.22
CA GLN A 4 -7.84 -5.67 -4.43
C GLN A 4 -9.11 -6.41 -4.87
N ARG A 5 -9.99 -6.78 -3.94
CA ARG A 5 -11.21 -7.54 -4.28
C ARG A 5 -12.45 -6.68 -4.43
N ARG A 6 -12.42 -5.39 -4.03
CA ARG A 6 -13.54 -4.42 -4.10
C ARG A 6 -14.83 -4.81 -3.36
N ASP A 7 -14.85 -6.02 -2.83
CA ASP A 7 -16.01 -6.65 -2.23
C ASP A 7 -15.73 -6.97 -0.76
N SER A 8 -16.77 -6.83 0.06
CA SER A 8 -16.77 -7.35 1.42
C SER A 8 -17.41 -8.74 1.45
N CYS A 9 -16.76 -9.68 2.13
CA CYS A 9 -17.32 -10.98 2.48
C CYS A 9 -17.06 -11.25 3.96
N ALA A 10 -18.05 -11.81 4.66
CA ALA A 10 -17.85 -12.24 6.04
C ALA A 10 -16.85 -13.41 6.07
N PRO A 11 -15.91 -13.44 7.03
CA PRO A 11 -15.03 -14.59 7.21
C PRO A 11 -15.84 -15.83 7.57
N ARG A 12 -15.41 -16.98 7.06
CA ARG A 12 -16.11 -18.25 7.24
C ARG A 12 -15.11 -19.33 7.60
N PHE A 13 -15.38 -20.02 8.70
CA PHE A 13 -14.55 -21.11 9.21
C PHE A 13 -15.10 -22.48 8.82
N ILE A 14 -16.43 -22.60 8.69
CA ILE A 14 -17.12 -23.85 8.37
C ILE A 14 -17.82 -23.71 7.03
N THR A 15 -17.50 -24.59 6.08
CA THR A 15 -18.15 -24.62 4.76
C THR A 15 -19.39 -25.49 4.76
N LYS A 16 -19.29 -26.69 5.35
CA LYS A 16 -20.33 -27.72 5.35
C LYS A 16 -20.21 -28.61 6.59
N VAL A 17 -21.34 -29.00 7.17
CA VAL A 17 -21.44 -30.01 8.22
C VAL A 17 -22.24 -31.18 7.67
N ILE A 18 -21.66 -32.38 7.71
CA ILE A 18 -22.26 -33.62 7.19
C ILE A 18 -22.27 -34.65 8.33
N ASP A 19 -23.36 -35.41 8.46
CA ASP A 19 -23.42 -36.50 9.42
C ASP A 19 -22.65 -37.75 8.95
N ARG A 20 -22.55 -38.76 9.83
CA ARG A 20 -21.88 -40.05 9.54
C ARG A 20 -22.52 -40.86 8.41
N TYR A 21 -23.75 -40.54 8.02
CA TYR A 21 -24.49 -41.21 6.96
C TYR A 21 -24.42 -40.45 5.64
N GLY A 22 -23.71 -39.32 5.60
CA GLY A 22 -23.59 -38.48 4.41
C GLY A 22 -24.70 -37.44 4.25
N ASN A 23 -25.60 -37.29 5.24
CA ASN A 23 -26.65 -36.28 5.19
C ASN A 23 -26.09 -34.90 5.50
N LEU A 24 -26.48 -33.92 4.70
CA LEU A 24 -26.14 -32.52 4.90
C LEU A 24 -26.92 -31.93 6.07
N LEU A 25 -26.21 -31.50 7.12
CA LEU A 25 -26.79 -30.84 8.29
C LEU A 25 -26.77 -29.33 8.15
N GLU A 26 -25.66 -28.77 7.64
CA GLU A 26 -25.49 -27.33 7.43
C GLU A 26 -24.63 -27.09 6.20
N GLU A 27 -25.04 -26.17 5.34
CA GLU A 27 -24.23 -25.66 4.25
C GLU A 27 -24.19 -24.14 4.32
N ASN A 28 -22.99 -23.62 4.61
CA ASN A 28 -22.78 -22.20 4.51
C ASN A 28 -22.52 -21.90 3.03
N GLY A 29 -23.56 -21.44 2.31
CA GLY A 29 -23.43 -21.00 0.91
C GLY A 29 -22.54 -19.77 0.75
N ILE A 30 -22.08 -19.48 -0.47
CA ILE A 30 -21.32 -18.24 -0.74
C ILE A 30 -22.26 -17.06 -0.50
N ALA A 31 -21.99 -16.26 0.53
CA ALA A 31 -22.74 -15.04 0.78
C ALA A 31 -22.56 -14.08 -0.41
N PRO A 32 -23.61 -13.35 -0.83
CA PRO A 32 -23.48 -12.37 -1.90
C PRO A 32 -22.40 -11.36 -1.55
N ARG A 33 -21.49 -11.14 -2.49
CA ARG A 33 -20.42 -10.15 -2.35
C ARG A 33 -21.05 -8.76 -2.37
N GLN A 34 -20.74 -7.96 -1.36
CA GLN A 34 -21.15 -6.56 -1.34
C GLN A 34 -20.02 -5.72 -1.93
N VAL A 35 -20.25 -5.18 -3.13
CA VAL A 35 -19.33 -4.21 -3.75
C VAL A 35 -19.31 -2.98 -2.86
N ALA A 36 -18.12 -2.62 -2.38
CA ALA A 36 -17.98 -1.55 -1.40
C ALA A 36 -17.16 -0.35 -1.92
N ILE A 37 -16.31 -0.53 -2.95
CA ILE A 37 -15.50 0.55 -3.54
C ILE A 37 -15.45 0.39 -5.07
N ALA A 38 -15.47 1.52 -5.79
CA ALA A 38 -15.30 1.56 -7.24
C ALA A 38 -13.90 1.10 -7.68
N PRO A 39 -13.71 0.62 -8.92
CA PRO A 39 -12.43 0.08 -9.37
C PRO A 39 -11.23 1.03 -9.26
N ALA A 40 -11.34 2.25 -9.78
CA ALA A 40 -10.21 3.19 -9.83
C ALA A 40 -9.73 3.64 -8.43
N PRO A 41 -10.61 4.04 -7.48
CA PRO A 41 -10.17 4.32 -6.11
C PRO A 41 -9.56 3.11 -5.40
N ALA A 42 -10.08 1.91 -5.66
CA ALA A 42 -9.53 0.69 -5.09
C ALA A 42 -8.12 0.40 -5.61
N TYR A 43 -7.87 0.60 -6.91
CA TYR A 43 -6.55 0.44 -7.51
C TYR A 43 -5.55 1.48 -6.99
N MET A 44 -5.94 2.74 -6.83
CA MET A 44 -5.09 3.75 -6.19
C MET A 44 -4.68 3.33 -4.76
N MET A 45 -5.61 2.77 -3.98
CA MET A 45 -5.30 2.26 -2.65
C MET A 45 -4.34 1.05 -2.70
N VAL A 46 -4.48 0.17 -3.70
CA VAL A 46 -3.52 -0.91 -3.92
C VAL A 46 -2.14 -0.34 -4.21
N ASN A 47 -2.03 0.58 -5.18
CA ASN A 47 -0.76 1.21 -5.56
C ASN A 47 -0.09 1.90 -4.35
N LEU A 48 -0.85 2.65 -3.56
CA LEU A 48 -0.35 3.28 -2.34
C LEU A 48 0.19 2.26 -1.32
N MET A 49 -0.47 1.12 -1.17
CA MET A 49 -0.03 0.05 -0.26
C MET A 49 1.15 -0.76 -0.81
N GLN A 50 1.32 -0.84 -2.13
CA GLN A 50 2.51 -1.41 -2.76
C GLN A 50 3.73 -0.54 -2.49
N SER A 51 3.59 0.79 -2.59
CA SER A 51 4.65 1.76 -2.26
C SER A 51 5.22 1.60 -0.84
N VAL A 52 4.41 1.17 0.13
CA VAL A 52 4.90 0.87 1.50
C VAL A 52 5.98 -0.22 1.50
N MET A 53 5.91 -1.17 0.58
CA MET A 53 6.84 -2.30 0.45
C MET A 53 7.89 -2.07 -0.65
N ASP A 54 7.55 -1.35 -1.71
CA ASP A 54 8.39 -1.23 -2.91
C ASP A 54 9.34 -0.02 -2.85
N ASP A 55 8.95 1.07 -2.18
CA ASP A 55 9.80 2.23 -2.03
C ASP A 55 10.92 1.97 -1.04
N SER A 56 12.14 2.44 -1.34
CA SER A 56 13.27 2.36 -0.41
C SER A 56 13.03 3.06 0.93
N GLY A 57 12.13 4.05 0.96
CA GLY A 57 11.71 4.77 2.17
C GLY A 57 10.42 4.21 2.82
N GLY A 58 9.81 3.18 2.24
CA GLY A 58 8.57 2.58 2.73
C GLY A 58 8.77 1.87 4.07
N THR A 59 7.79 1.94 4.97
CA THR A 59 7.89 1.28 6.29
C THR A 59 7.89 -0.24 6.20
N GLY A 60 7.46 -0.81 5.07
CA GLY A 60 7.49 -2.24 4.76
C GLY A 60 8.59 -2.65 3.78
N ALA A 61 9.51 -1.74 3.42
CA ALA A 61 10.55 -1.98 2.41
C ALA A 61 11.42 -3.22 2.68
N SER A 62 11.59 -3.56 3.97
CA SER A 62 12.34 -4.73 4.39
C SER A 62 11.73 -6.06 3.93
N ALA A 63 10.47 -6.08 3.47
CA ALA A 63 9.88 -7.28 2.87
C ALA A 63 10.61 -7.67 1.58
N ARG A 64 11.00 -6.69 0.75
CA ARG A 64 11.74 -6.93 -0.50
C ARG A 64 13.18 -7.34 -0.23
N THR A 65 13.83 -6.73 0.76
CA THR A 65 15.20 -7.13 1.14
C THR A 65 15.25 -8.53 1.76
N ARG A 66 14.12 -9.02 2.29
CA ARG A 66 13.94 -10.39 2.78
C ARG A 66 13.55 -11.41 1.72
N GLY A 67 13.48 -11.01 0.44
CA GLY A 67 13.26 -11.95 -0.67
C GLY A 67 11.82 -12.12 -1.12
N PHE A 68 10.86 -11.39 -0.54
CA PHE A 68 9.47 -11.46 -0.98
C PHE A 68 9.25 -10.52 -2.18
N TYR A 69 9.35 -11.03 -3.41
CA TYR A 69 9.26 -10.20 -4.64
C TYR A 69 7.91 -10.27 -5.38
N ARG A 70 6.94 -11.04 -4.87
CA ARG A 70 5.61 -11.13 -5.50
C ARG A 70 4.85 -9.81 -5.38
N PRO A 71 3.98 -9.47 -6.37
CA PRO A 71 3.09 -8.31 -6.29
C PRO A 71 2.28 -8.36 -4.99
N ALA A 72 2.50 -7.37 -4.14
CA ALA A 72 1.89 -7.31 -2.83
C ALA A 72 1.90 -5.89 -2.28
N GLY A 73 0.89 -5.58 -1.49
CA GLY A 73 0.82 -4.36 -0.70
C GLY A 73 0.67 -4.69 0.77
N GLY A 74 0.97 -3.72 1.62
CA GLY A 74 0.82 -3.91 3.06
C GLY A 74 0.96 -2.63 3.86
N LYS A 75 0.69 -2.74 5.16
CA LYS A 75 0.78 -1.63 6.08
C LYS A 75 1.33 -2.09 7.42
N THR A 76 2.28 -1.30 7.94
CA THR A 76 2.77 -1.42 9.31
C THR A 76 1.82 -0.74 10.29
N GLY A 77 1.59 -1.39 11.43
CA GLY A 77 0.98 -0.80 12.62
C GLY A 77 1.93 -0.97 13.81
N THR A 78 2.00 0.03 14.68
CA THR A 78 2.75 -0.05 15.94
C THR A 78 1.92 0.74 16.96
N SER A 79 1.52 0.10 18.06
CA SER A 79 0.77 0.79 19.11
C SER A 79 1.68 1.65 19.98
N ASP A 80 1.08 2.58 20.71
CA ASP A 80 1.80 3.44 21.65
C ASP A 80 2.60 2.60 22.66
N ASN A 81 3.77 3.09 23.04
CA ASN A 81 4.72 2.41 23.93
C ASN A 81 5.21 1.03 23.43
N PHE A 82 5.07 0.73 22.14
CA PHE A 82 5.54 -0.52 21.52
C PHE A 82 4.91 -1.79 22.14
N CYS A 83 3.67 -1.73 22.62
CA CYS A 83 3.00 -2.91 23.17
C CYS A 83 2.61 -3.92 22.09
N ASP A 84 2.26 -3.43 20.90
CA ASP A 84 1.79 -4.23 19.78
C ASP A 84 2.53 -3.85 18.50
N ALA A 85 3.01 -4.87 17.80
CA ALA A 85 3.59 -4.78 16.48
C ALA A 85 2.67 -5.50 15.49
N TRP A 86 2.18 -4.78 14.48
CA TRP A 86 1.32 -5.32 13.44
C TRP A 86 1.95 -5.17 12.06
N PHE A 87 1.75 -6.17 11.23
CA PHE A 87 1.90 -6.05 9.80
C PHE A 87 0.74 -6.75 9.11
N VAL A 88 0.00 -6.01 8.29
CA VAL A 88 -1.08 -6.58 7.46
C VAL A 88 -0.68 -6.39 6.01
N GLY A 89 -0.58 -7.49 5.29
CA GLY A 89 -0.20 -7.49 3.88
C GLY A 89 -0.98 -8.50 3.07
N TYR A 90 -0.93 -8.35 1.75
CA TYR A 90 -1.71 -9.16 0.84
C TYR A 90 -1.05 -9.32 -0.53
N THR A 91 -1.38 -10.42 -1.20
CA THR A 91 -1.29 -10.60 -2.66
C THR A 91 -2.70 -10.54 -3.26
N ALA A 92 -2.84 -10.68 -4.58
CA ALA A 92 -4.15 -10.79 -5.24
C ALA A 92 -5.00 -11.96 -4.68
N GLN A 93 -4.34 -13.02 -4.20
CA GLN A 93 -4.98 -14.28 -3.81
C GLN A 93 -5.15 -14.42 -2.30
N VAL A 94 -4.16 -13.96 -1.51
CA VAL A 94 -4.07 -14.22 -0.07
C VAL A 94 -3.89 -12.92 0.70
N THR A 95 -4.46 -12.83 1.90
CA THR A 95 -4.21 -11.75 2.84
C THR A 95 -3.89 -12.35 4.18
N ALA A 96 -2.86 -11.81 4.83
CA ALA A 96 -2.43 -12.22 6.15
C ALA A 96 -2.15 -10.99 7.02
N GLY A 97 -2.54 -11.08 8.29
CA GLY A 97 -2.12 -10.17 9.34
C GLY A 97 -1.23 -10.91 10.32
N CYS A 98 -0.09 -10.31 10.67
CA CYS A 98 0.75 -10.76 11.76
C CYS A 98 0.66 -9.73 12.89
N TRP A 99 0.41 -10.22 14.10
CA TRP A 99 0.48 -9.47 15.34
C TRP A 99 1.50 -10.12 16.27
N ILE A 100 2.25 -9.27 16.96
CA ILE A 100 3.14 -9.66 18.04
C ILE A 100 2.89 -8.69 19.19
N GLY A 101 2.70 -9.26 20.36
CA GLY A 101 2.50 -8.56 21.62
C GLY A 101 2.56 -9.57 22.76
N PHE A 102 2.54 -9.07 23.99
CA PHE A 102 2.31 -9.90 25.16
C PHE A 102 0.81 -9.98 25.46
N ASP A 103 0.40 -11.00 26.20
CA ASP A 103 -1.00 -11.15 26.65
C ASP A 103 -1.41 -10.01 27.61
N ASP A 104 -0.43 -9.45 28.33
CA ASP A 104 -0.57 -8.19 29.06
C ASP A 104 -0.02 -7.01 28.24
N LYS A 105 -0.40 -5.77 28.57
CA LYS A 105 0.05 -4.56 27.86
C LYS A 105 1.51 -4.20 28.17
N THR A 106 2.38 -5.19 28.21
CA THR A 106 3.81 -5.01 28.40
C THR A 106 4.43 -4.51 27.09
N SER A 107 5.34 -3.55 27.20
CA SER A 107 6.08 -3.05 26.05
C SER A 107 6.99 -4.15 25.49
N LEU A 108 7.03 -4.29 24.17
CA LEU A 108 8.02 -5.13 23.48
C LEU A 108 9.44 -4.57 23.66
N GLY A 109 9.56 -3.29 24.00
CA GLY A 109 10.83 -2.57 24.13
C GLY A 109 11.01 -1.51 23.06
N HIS A 110 11.99 -0.63 23.26
CA HIS A 110 12.24 0.47 22.34
C HIS A 110 12.58 -0.04 20.93
N ASN A 111 12.03 0.61 19.90
CA ASN A 111 12.17 0.27 18.47
C ASN A 111 11.62 -1.10 18.04
N GLN A 112 10.79 -1.73 18.87
CA GLN A 112 10.10 -2.97 18.51
C GLN A 112 8.84 -2.70 17.70
N THR A 113 9.02 -2.27 16.45
CA THR A 113 7.93 -1.88 15.55
C THR A 113 7.34 -3.06 14.76
N GLY A 114 6.21 -2.81 14.10
CA GLY A 114 5.61 -3.73 13.12
C GLY A 114 6.57 -4.17 12.02
N SER A 115 7.46 -3.29 11.55
CA SER A 115 8.45 -3.60 10.50
C SER A 115 9.61 -4.45 10.98
N MET A 116 9.95 -4.39 12.28
CA MET A 116 11.04 -5.14 12.88
C MET A 116 10.61 -6.53 13.34
N ASN A 117 9.38 -6.67 13.84
CA ASN A 117 8.91 -7.92 14.45
C ASN A 117 7.87 -8.65 13.60
N ALA A 118 6.76 -7.99 13.27
CA ALA A 118 5.63 -8.65 12.62
C ALA A 118 5.89 -8.92 11.13
N LEU A 119 6.56 -7.98 10.44
CA LEU A 119 6.85 -8.10 9.01
C LEU A 119 7.72 -9.32 8.66
N PRO A 120 8.84 -9.61 9.35
CA PRO A 120 9.62 -10.82 9.06
C PRO A 120 8.80 -12.11 9.13
N ILE A 121 7.97 -12.26 10.18
CA ILE A 121 7.09 -13.43 10.33
C ILE A 121 6.07 -13.48 9.19
N TRP A 122 5.50 -12.32 8.83
CA TRP A 122 4.59 -12.23 7.69
C TRP A 122 5.26 -12.68 6.39
N VAL A 123 6.52 -12.28 6.14
CA VAL A 123 7.28 -12.69 4.95
C VAL A 123 7.48 -14.20 4.91
N ASP A 124 7.91 -14.80 6.01
CA ASP A 124 8.15 -16.25 6.09
C ASP A 124 6.85 -17.03 5.85
N PHE A 125 5.77 -16.63 6.52
CA PHE A 125 4.46 -17.23 6.35
C PHE A 125 3.94 -17.08 4.91
N MET A 126 3.96 -15.87 4.37
CA MET A 126 3.41 -15.62 3.04
C MET A 126 4.23 -16.31 1.96
N SER A 127 5.55 -16.36 2.09
CA SER A 127 6.43 -17.07 1.15
C SER A 127 6.02 -18.53 1.04
N ALA A 128 5.75 -19.20 2.17
CA ALA A 128 5.25 -20.57 2.18
C ALA A 128 3.80 -20.69 1.68
N ALA A 129 2.92 -19.77 2.11
CA ALA A 129 1.48 -19.83 1.82
C ALA A 129 1.17 -19.66 0.33
N VAL A 130 1.98 -18.89 -0.41
CA VAL A 130 1.75 -18.60 -1.83
C VAL A 130 2.71 -19.33 -2.77
N ASP A 131 3.64 -20.14 -2.26
CA ASP A 131 4.70 -20.79 -3.05
C ASP A 131 4.14 -21.57 -4.26
N SER A 132 3.09 -22.36 -4.00
CA SER A 132 2.41 -23.17 -5.01
C SER A 132 1.40 -22.40 -5.88
N LEU A 133 1.12 -21.14 -5.58
CA LEU A 133 0.17 -20.32 -6.33
C LEU A 133 0.85 -19.63 -7.50
N GLN A 134 0.14 -19.51 -8.62
CA GLN A 134 0.56 -18.65 -9.73
C GLN A 134 0.68 -17.20 -9.25
N VAL A 135 1.72 -16.51 -9.70
CA VAL A 135 1.90 -15.08 -9.45
C VAL A 135 0.83 -14.30 -10.23
N GLU A 136 0.07 -13.47 -9.53
CA GLU A 136 -0.97 -12.61 -10.08
C GLU A 136 -0.66 -11.14 -9.76
N ASP A 137 -0.83 -10.27 -10.75
CA ASP A 137 -0.75 -8.81 -10.62
C ASP A 137 -2.10 -8.20 -10.26
N PHE A 138 -2.08 -6.91 -9.93
CA PHE A 138 -3.28 -6.10 -9.73
C PHE A 138 -3.61 -5.35 -11.04
N PRO A 139 -4.65 -5.74 -11.78
CA PRO A 139 -4.94 -5.12 -13.07
C PRO A 139 -5.42 -3.68 -12.91
N GLU A 140 -4.85 -2.78 -13.72
CA GLU A 140 -5.26 -1.37 -13.76
C GLU A 140 -6.65 -1.22 -14.39
N PRO A 141 -7.62 -0.60 -13.69
CA PRO A 141 -8.95 -0.33 -14.23
C PRO A 141 -8.96 0.96 -15.08
N PRO A 142 -10.00 1.17 -15.91
CA PRO A 142 -10.20 2.47 -16.55
C PRO A 142 -10.46 3.56 -15.50
N GLY A 143 -10.19 4.82 -15.87
CA GLY A 143 -10.33 5.97 -14.96
C GLY A 143 -9.08 6.24 -14.11
N ILE A 144 -7.93 5.70 -14.51
CA ILE A 144 -6.62 5.95 -13.92
C ILE A 144 -5.77 6.78 -14.89
N THR A 145 -4.99 7.71 -14.33
CA THR A 145 -3.97 8.49 -15.05
C THR A 145 -2.67 8.49 -14.24
N HIS A 146 -1.54 8.46 -14.94
CA HIS A 146 -0.22 8.54 -14.34
C HIS A 146 0.34 9.95 -14.55
N GLU A 147 0.79 10.57 -13.48
CA GLU A 147 1.37 11.92 -13.53
C GLU A 147 2.67 11.96 -12.74
N THR A 148 3.69 12.58 -13.32
CA THR A 148 4.95 12.84 -12.63
C THR A 148 4.80 14.08 -11.75
N ILE A 149 4.92 13.88 -10.44
CA ILE A 149 4.84 14.95 -9.44
C ILE A 149 6.22 15.31 -8.91
N CYS A 150 6.37 16.55 -8.44
CA CYS A 150 7.50 16.97 -7.62
C CYS A 150 7.18 16.71 -6.15
N ILE A 151 7.97 15.84 -5.51
CA ILE A 151 7.77 15.39 -4.13
C ILE A 151 7.74 16.58 -3.16
N ASP A 152 8.61 17.58 -3.37
CA ASP A 152 8.73 18.72 -2.45
C ASP A 152 7.51 19.67 -2.54
N SER A 153 6.85 19.74 -3.69
CA SER A 153 5.72 20.66 -3.91
C SER A 153 4.35 20.00 -3.93
N GLY A 154 4.28 18.68 -4.12
CA GLY A 154 3.04 17.93 -4.35
C GLY A 154 2.32 18.28 -5.67
N LYS A 155 2.96 19.04 -6.55
CA LYS A 155 2.41 19.54 -7.83
C LYS A 155 3.07 18.86 -9.02
N LYS A 156 2.51 19.05 -10.21
CA LYS A 156 3.05 18.48 -11.46
C LYS A 156 4.51 18.91 -11.63
N ALA A 157 5.39 17.95 -11.89
CA ALA A 157 6.83 18.22 -11.97
C ALA A 157 7.14 19.24 -13.07
N ALA A 158 7.99 20.21 -12.74
CA ALA A 158 8.59 21.12 -13.71
C ALA A 158 9.92 20.56 -14.23
N ALA A 159 10.45 21.13 -15.30
CA ALA A 159 11.67 20.65 -15.96
C ALA A 159 12.93 20.61 -15.06
N TYR A 160 12.96 21.36 -13.95
CA TYR A 160 14.10 21.42 -13.03
C TYR A 160 13.85 20.68 -11.70
N CYS A 161 12.73 19.97 -11.56
CA CYS A 161 12.49 19.15 -10.38
C CYS A 161 13.44 17.94 -10.37
N THR A 162 14.23 17.79 -9.31
CA THR A 162 15.14 16.64 -9.13
C THR A 162 14.51 15.55 -8.28
N HIS A 163 13.65 15.90 -7.31
CA HIS A 163 12.87 14.95 -6.52
C HIS A 163 11.49 14.80 -7.15
N ILE A 164 11.40 13.86 -8.08
CA ILE A 164 10.16 13.54 -8.80
C ILE A 164 9.72 12.12 -8.52
N ARG A 165 8.42 11.88 -8.66
CA ARG A 165 7.81 10.57 -8.53
C ARG A 165 6.64 10.43 -9.48
N ASP A 166 6.53 9.29 -10.14
CA ASP A 166 5.33 8.93 -10.89
C ASP A 166 4.28 8.40 -9.92
N GLU A 167 3.10 9.02 -9.95
CA GLU A 167 1.98 8.70 -9.07
C GLU A 167 0.71 8.46 -9.87
N VAL A 168 -0.17 7.66 -9.27
CA VAL A 168 -1.45 7.26 -9.85
C VAL A 168 -2.56 8.19 -9.35
N PHE A 169 -3.34 8.74 -10.26
CA PHE A 169 -4.50 9.61 -9.97
C PHE A 169 -5.77 9.07 -10.63
N LEU A 170 -6.92 9.43 -10.07
CA LEU A 170 -8.18 9.25 -10.80
C LEU A 170 -8.23 10.26 -11.94
N SER A 171 -8.73 9.83 -13.11
CA SER A 171 -8.77 10.67 -14.31
C SER A 171 -9.56 11.97 -14.12
N GLU A 172 -10.49 12.03 -13.19
CA GLU A 172 -11.25 13.25 -12.86
C GLU A 172 -10.48 14.27 -11.99
N TYR A 173 -9.34 13.89 -11.38
CA TYR A 173 -8.57 14.73 -10.45
C TYR A 173 -7.17 15.10 -10.98
N THR A 174 -7.04 15.39 -12.27
CA THR A 174 -5.75 15.74 -12.89
C THR A 174 -5.09 16.96 -12.25
N ILE A 175 -3.79 16.85 -11.94
CA ILE A 175 -2.99 17.96 -11.40
C ILE A 175 -2.67 18.96 -12.51
N ASN A 176 -3.32 20.12 -12.47
CA ASN A 176 -3.11 21.18 -13.47
C ASN A 176 -2.01 22.16 -13.08
N GLU A 177 -1.69 22.26 -11.79
CA GLU A 177 -0.69 23.21 -11.31
C GLU A 177 0.72 22.64 -11.41
N ILE A 178 1.61 23.39 -12.05
CA ILE A 178 3.04 23.06 -12.19
C ILE A 178 3.81 23.55 -10.96
N CYS A 179 4.80 22.76 -10.53
CA CYS A 179 5.70 23.06 -9.44
C CYS A 179 6.23 24.52 -9.49
N PRO A 180 6.02 25.31 -8.42
CA PRO A 180 6.56 26.66 -8.33
C PRO A 180 8.00 26.71 -7.79
N LEU A 181 8.46 25.65 -7.11
CA LEU A 181 9.71 25.67 -6.35
C LEU A 181 10.95 25.53 -7.24
N HIS A 182 10.92 24.60 -8.19
CA HIS A 182 12.08 24.25 -9.02
C HIS A 182 11.92 24.82 -10.43
N ARG A 183 12.08 26.14 -10.54
CA ARG A 183 12.07 26.87 -11.82
C ARG A 183 13.46 27.41 -12.13
N LYS A 184 13.76 27.62 -13.41
CA LYS A 184 15.04 28.19 -13.85
C LYS A 184 15.27 29.54 -13.13
N HIS A 185 16.43 29.69 -12.49
CA HIS A 185 16.87 30.92 -11.80
C HIS A 185 16.94 32.19 -12.69
N ALA A 186 16.70 32.09 -14.00
CA ALA A 186 16.78 33.20 -14.94
C ALA A 186 15.93 34.43 -14.55
N GLN A 187 14.82 34.22 -13.81
CA GLN A 187 14.00 35.35 -13.34
C GLN A 187 14.69 36.19 -12.26
N ILE A 188 15.52 35.58 -11.40
CA ILE A 188 16.28 36.31 -10.36
C ILE A 188 17.42 37.12 -11.00
N GLU A 189 18.13 36.56 -11.98
CA GLU A 189 19.19 37.29 -12.69
C GLU A 189 18.64 38.49 -13.47
N THR A 190 17.48 38.35 -14.11
CA THR A 190 16.84 39.45 -14.86
C THR A 190 16.39 40.57 -13.91
N GLN A 191 15.86 40.22 -12.73
CA GLN A 191 15.44 41.19 -11.71
C GLN A 191 16.64 41.91 -11.06
N LEU A 192 17.72 41.17 -10.80
CA LEU A 192 18.98 41.73 -10.30
C LEU A 192 19.67 42.62 -11.34
N GLN A 193 19.65 42.25 -12.63
CA GLN A 193 20.17 43.08 -13.72
C GLN A 193 19.36 44.36 -13.89
N GLN A 194 18.03 44.31 -13.79
CA GLN A 194 17.18 45.50 -13.83
C GLN A 194 17.47 46.46 -12.66
N LEU A 195 17.61 45.95 -11.44
CA LEU A 195 17.99 46.74 -10.25
C LEU A 195 19.42 47.29 -10.30
N ALA A 196 20.34 46.58 -10.96
CA ALA A 196 21.71 47.05 -11.18
C ALA A 196 21.80 48.12 -12.29
N SER A 197 20.90 48.10 -13.27
CA SER A 197 20.82 49.09 -14.36
C SER A 197 20.07 50.38 -14.00
N SER A 198 19.43 50.44 -12.83
CA SER A 198 18.69 51.60 -12.32
C SER A 198 19.47 52.43 -11.28
N ARG A 199 20.80 52.30 -11.22
CA ARG A 199 21.73 53.16 -10.48
C ARG A 199 22.67 53.84 -11.45
#